data_AF-A0A544QMX1-F1
#
_entry.id   AF-A0A544QMX1-F1
#
_cell.length_a   1.000
_cell.length_b   1.000
_cell.length_c   1.000
_cell.angle_alpha   90.00
_cell.angle_beta   90.00
_cell.angle_gamma   90.00
#
_symmetry.space_group_name_H-M   'P 1'
#
loop_
_entity.id
_entity.type
_entity.pdbx_description
1 polymer ?
#
loop_
_entity_poly.entity_id
_entity_poly.type
_entity_poly.pdbx_seq_one_letter_code
_entity_poly.pdbx_strand_id
1 'polypeptide(L)'
;MSNRTHPSDSTAFDADSDREWTVTLPATLRSRIDQRLPNTEFDSAEAYVGYAMESLLRELDEQDATDNGGLDHDGVDADRNEATASDAASNTEAMEERLESLGYL
;
A
#
# COMPACT_ATOMS: atom_id res chain seq x y z
N MET A 1 -20.09 -47.50 -4.49
CA MET A 1 -20.45 -46.70 -3.30
C MET A 1 -19.19 -46.26 -2.59
N SER A 2 -18.81 -45.01 -2.73
CA SER A 2 -17.85 -44.31 -1.86
C SER A 2 -18.10 -42.83 -2.05
N ASN A 3 -19.01 -42.30 -1.23
CA ASN A 3 -19.26 -40.87 -1.08
C ASN A 3 -17.98 -40.25 -0.52
N ARG A 4 -17.20 -39.58 -1.36
CA ARG A 4 -16.20 -38.63 -0.87
C ARG A 4 -16.97 -37.37 -0.51
N THR A 5 -17.32 -37.24 0.76
CA THR A 5 -17.84 -35.99 1.32
C THR A 5 -16.73 -34.95 1.13
N HIS A 6 -16.93 -34.04 0.19
CA HIS A 6 -16.11 -32.84 0.07
C HIS A 6 -16.29 -32.03 1.36
N PRO A 7 -15.22 -31.50 2.00
CA PRO A 7 -15.35 -30.35 2.87
C PRO A 7 -15.61 -29.12 1.98
N SER A 8 -16.80 -29.03 1.40
CA SER A 8 -17.28 -27.79 0.77
C SER A 8 -17.89 -26.93 1.86
N ASP A 9 -17.07 -26.38 2.76
CA ASP A 9 -17.48 -25.30 3.66
C ASP A 9 -16.24 -24.59 4.22
N SER A 10 -15.51 -23.89 3.35
CA SER A 10 -14.52 -22.87 3.75
C SER A 10 -14.48 -21.72 2.74
N THR A 11 -15.63 -21.47 2.13
CA THR A 11 -15.93 -20.23 1.41
C THR A 11 -17.32 -19.77 1.84
N ALA A 12 -17.62 -19.85 3.13
CA ALA A 12 -18.44 -18.81 3.73
C ALA A 12 -17.61 -17.54 3.55
N PHE A 13 -17.70 -16.94 2.36
CA PHE A 13 -17.40 -15.54 2.17
C PHE A 13 -18.13 -14.87 3.32
N ASP A 14 -17.36 -14.32 4.25
CA ASP A 14 -17.89 -13.53 5.34
C ASP A 14 -18.91 -12.57 4.73
N ALA A 15 -20.20 -12.89 4.90
CA ALA A 15 -21.32 -12.00 4.58
C ALA A 15 -21.32 -10.76 5.51
N ASP A 16 -20.25 -10.62 6.29
CA ASP A 16 -19.86 -9.51 7.12
C ASP A 16 -19.22 -8.35 6.34
N SER A 17 -18.77 -8.58 5.11
CA SER A 17 -18.14 -7.53 4.28
C SER A 17 -19.10 -6.41 3.90
N ASP A 18 -20.42 -6.63 3.99
CA ASP A 18 -21.48 -5.62 3.76
C ASP A 18 -21.97 -4.97 5.07
N ARG A 19 -21.20 -5.06 6.17
CA ARG A 19 -21.56 -4.33 7.40
C ARG A 19 -21.36 -2.83 7.20
N GLU A 20 -22.45 -2.14 6.90
CA GLU A 20 -22.52 -0.67 6.90
C GLU A 20 -22.08 -0.13 8.28
N TRP A 21 -21.02 0.68 8.28
CA TRP A 21 -20.49 1.32 9.48
C TRP A 21 -20.59 2.84 9.35
N THR A 22 -21.17 3.50 10.36
CA THR A 22 -21.36 4.96 10.36
C THR A 22 -20.30 5.66 11.18
N VAL A 23 -19.65 6.68 10.59
CA VAL A 23 -18.69 7.56 11.26
C VAL A 23 -19.25 8.97 11.39
N THR A 24 -19.01 9.62 12.54
CA THR A 24 -19.42 11.02 12.75
C THR A 24 -18.29 11.96 12.36
N LEU A 25 -18.55 12.84 11.40
CA LEU A 25 -17.56 13.82 10.92
C LEU A 25 -17.85 15.23 11.48
N PRO A 26 -16.81 16.02 11.79
CA PRO A 26 -16.95 17.43 12.10
C PRO A 26 -17.71 18.20 11.01
N ALA A 27 -18.55 19.16 11.42
CA ALA A 27 -19.33 19.98 10.49
C ALA A 27 -18.47 20.73 9.47
N THR A 28 -17.23 21.10 9.84
CA THR A 28 -16.26 21.75 8.95
C THR A 28 -15.85 20.86 7.78
N LEU A 29 -15.71 19.55 7.99
CA LEU A 29 -15.42 18.59 6.93
C LEU A 29 -16.63 18.39 6.03
N ARG A 30 -17.83 18.29 6.62
CA ARG A 30 -19.07 18.20 5.84
C ARG A 30 -19.22 19.37 4.86
N SER A 31 -19.01 20.61 5.31
CA SER A 31 -19.10 21.79 4.43
C SER A 31 -18.06 21.77 3.31
N ARG A 32 -16.85 21.27 3.57
CA ARG A 32 -15.81 21.14 2.53
C ARG A 32 -16.17 20.06 1.51
N ILE A 33 -16.71 18.94 1.97
CA ILE A 33 -17.19 17.86 1.09
C ILE A 33 -18.30 18.38 0.18
N ASP A 34 -19.31 19.03 0.77
CA ASP A 34 -20.46 19.59 0.03
C ASP A 34 -20.04 20.65 -1.01
N GLN A 35 -19.06 21.47 -0.67
CA GLN A 35 -18.50 22.47 -1.60
C GLN A 35 -17.72 21.82 -2.77
N ARG A 36 -17.05 20.69 -2.54
CA ARG A 36 -16.23 20.01 -3.55
C ARG A 36 -17.04 19.07 -4.42
N LEU A 37 -18.06 18.41 -3.87
CA LEU A 37 -18.90 17.42 -4.54
C LEU A 37 -19.35 17.82 -5.96
N PRO A 38 -19.89 19.05 -6.21
CA PRO A 38 -20.32 19.43 -7.57
C PRO A 38 -19.19 19.58 -8.59
N ASN A 39 -17.93 19.60 -8.15
CA ASN A 39 -16.75 19.67 -9.02
C ASN A 39 -16.04 18.31 -9.14
N THR A 40 -16.71 17.22 -8.76
CA THR A 40 -16.18 15.86 -8.82
C THR A 40 -17.10 14.98 -9.66
N GLU A 41 -16.64 13.77 -9.98
CA GLU A 41 -17.41 12.77 -10.73
C GLU A 41 -18.44 12.01 -9.86
N PHE A 42 -18.50 12.29 -8.55
CA PHE A 42 -19.32 11.54 -7.61
C PHE A 42 -20.71 12.16 -7.44
N ASP A 43 -21.74 11.31 -7.52
CA ASP A 43 -23.14 11.70 -7.34
C ASP A 43 -23.55 11.84 -5.86
N SER A 44 -22.74 11.35 -4.92
CA SER A 44 -23.03 11.38 -3.49
C SER A 44 -21.79 11.65 -2.63
N ALA A 45 -22.02 12.29 -1.48
CA ALA A 45 -20.96 12.54 -0.50
C ALA A 45 -20.36 11.23 0.04
N GLU A 46 -21.17 10.17 0.15
CA GLU A 46 -20.72 8.85 0.57
C GLU A 46 -19.74 8.24 -0.43
N ALA A 47 -20.07 8.24 -1.72
CA ALA A 47 -19.20 7.73 -2.76
C ALA A 47 -17.88 8.51 -2.82
N TYR A 48 -17.95 9.84 -2.69
CA TYR A 48 -16.75 10.69 -2.65
C TYR A 48 -15.86 10.39 -1.43
N VAL A 49 -16.46 10.25 -0.25
CA VAL A 49 -15.71 9.96 0.99
C VAL A 49 -15.13 8.55 0.96
N GLY A 50 -15.87 7.56 0.47
CA GLY A 50 -15.40 6.19 0.29
C GLY A 50 -14.17 6.14 -0.60
N TYR A 51 -14.24 6.75 -1.79
CA TYR A 51 -13.11 6.83 -2.70
C TYR A 51 -11.90 7.56 -2.09
N ALA A 52 -12.13 8.68 -1.40
CA ALA A 52 -11.05 9.45 -0.78
C ALA A 52 -10.36 8.66 0.34
N MET A 53 -11.11 7.90 1.14
CA MET A 53 -10.56 7.05 2.19
C MET A 53 -9.82 5.85 1.63
N GLU A 54 -10.34 5.18 0.60
CA GLU A 54 -9.65 4.08 -0.08
C GLU A 54 -8.33 4.55 -0.70
N SER A 55 -8.36 5.70 -1.38
CA SER A 55 -7.16 6.30 -1.97
C SER A 55 -6.11 6.64 -0.91
N LEU A 56 -6.54 7.17 0.24
CA LEU A 56 -5.65 7.50 1.35
C LEU A 56 -5.06 6.25 2.00
N LEU A 57 -5.86 5.21 2.21
CA LEU A 57 -5.39 3.95 2.79
C LEU A 57 -4.36 3.29 1.88
N ARG A 58 -4.61 3.25 0.57
CA ARG A 58 -3.64 2.73 -0.39
C ARG A 58 -2.33 3.51 -0.37
N GLU A 59 -2.40 4.84 -0.34
CA GLU A 59 -1.20 5.69 -0.27
C GLU A 59 -0.40 5.45 1.03
N LEU A 60 -1.09 5.22 2.15
CA LEU A 60 -0.44 4.86 3.41
C LEU A 60 0.20 3.47 3.36
N ASP A 61 -0.48 2.48 2.81
CA ASP A 61 0.07 1.13 2.63
C ASP A 61 1.33 1.15 1.74
N GLU A 62 1.34 1.96 0.67
CA GLU A 62 2.50 2.16 -0.20
C GLU A 62 3.68 2.84 0.53
N GLN A 63 3.39 3.81 1.40
CA GLN A 63 4.40 4.48 2.22
C GLN A 63 4.97 3.53 3.28
N ASP A 64 4.14 2.75 3.96
CA ASP A 64 4.56 1.78 4.98
C ASP A 64 5.39 0.64 4.37
N ALA A 65 5.07 0.22 3.13
CA ALA A 65 5.86 -0.73 2.36
C ALA A 65 7.23 -0.16 1.92
N THR A 66 7.33 1.17 1.77
CA THR A 66 8.57 1.85 1.37
C THR A 66 9.46 2.18 2.57
N ASP A 67 8.87 2.49 3.73
CA ASP A 67 9.60 2.89 4.95
C ASP A 67 10.02 1.68 5.81
N ASN A 68 9.25 0.58 5.80
CA ASN A 68 9.72 -0.72 6.27
C ASN A 68 10.46 -1.42 5.13
N GLY A 69 11.79 -1.31 5.06
CA GLY A 69 12.64 -1.93 4.04
C GLY A 69 12.44 -3.44 3.86
N GLY A 70 11.40 -3.80 3.11
CA GLY A 70 11.03 -5.15 2.70
C GLY A 70 11.54 -5.42 1.30
N LEU A 71 12.66 -6.14 1.25
CA LEU A 71 13.08 -6.87 0.07
C LEU A 71 12.05 -7.97 -0.23
N ASP A 72 10.94 -7.65 -0.87
CA ASP A 72 10.10 -8.63 -1.57
C ASP A 72 9.79 -8.13 -2.98
N HIS A 73 10.85 -8.11 -3.77
CA HIS A 73 10.77 -8.49 -5.17
C HIS A 73 10.34 -9.97 -5.25
N ASP A 74 9.05 -10.26 -5.04
CA ASP A 74 8.42 -11.49 -5.54
C ASP A 74 7.55 -11.15 -6.74
N GLY A 75 8.20 -10.55 -7.74
CA GLY A 75 7.73 -10.45 -9.11
C GLY A 75 8.74 -11.18 -9.98
N VAL A 76 8.85 -12.50 -9.80
CA VAL A 76 9.73 -13.38 -10.58
C VAL A 76 9.17 -13.54 -11.99
N ASP A 77 9.28 -12.48 -12.79
CA ASP A 77 9.20 -12.52 -14.26
C ASP A 77 9.77 -11.21 -14.84
N ALA A 78 11.07 -10.99 -14.60
CA ALA A 78 11.87 -10.08 -15.41
C ALA A 78 13.30 -10.64 -15.56
N ASP A 79 13.45 -11.40 -16.64
CA ASP A 79 14.66 -11.59 -17.43
C ASP A 79 15.83 -10.64 -17.05
N ARG A 80 16.97 -11.25 -16.66
CA ARG A 80 18.33 -10.69 -16.63
C ARG A 80 18.56 -9.37 -15.86
N ASN A 81 19.23 -9.46 -14.71
CA ASN A 81 20.55 -8.85 -14.60
C ASN A 81 21.37 -9.47 -13.46
N GLU A 82 22.53 -10.03 -13.82
CA GLU A 82 23.54 -10.53 -12.88
C GLU A 82 24.13 -9.31 -12.14
N ALA A 83 23.73 -9.09 -10.88
CA ALA A 83 24.38 -8.10 -10.02
C ALA A 83 25.80 -8.59 -9.71
N THR A 84 26.74 -8.20 -10.57
CA THR A 84 28.16 -8.52 -10.39
C THR A 84 28.69 -7.87 -9.11
N ALA A 85 29.60 -8.54 -8.42
CA ALA A 85 30.30 -8.06 -7.21
C ALA A 85 31.04 -6.71 -7.36
N SER A 86 31.01 -6.10 -8.55
CA SER A 86 31.54 -4.79 -8.86
C SER A 86 30.78 -3.64 -8.20
N ASP A 87 29.47 -3.79 -7.97
CA ASP A 87 28.63 -2.71 -7.43
C ASP A 87 28.85 -2.51 -5.91
N ALA A 88 29.09 -3.61 -5.19
CA ALA A 88 29.41 -3.58 -3.76
C ALA A 88 30.80 -2.96 -3.47
N ALA A 89 31.77 -3.14 -4.37
CA ALA A 89 33.10 -2.54 -4.25
C ALA A 89 33.04 -1.01 -4.43
N SER A 90 32.32 -0.54 -5.44
CA SER A 90 32.13 0.90 -5.72
C SER A 90 31.47 1.65 -4.56
N ASN A 91 30.49 1.02 -3.91
CA ASN A 91 29.81 1.61 -2.76
C ASN A 91 30.72 1.69 -1.52
N THR A 92 31.65 0.73 -1.36
CA THR A 92 32.61 0.73 -0.25
C THR A 92 33.63 1.86 -0.40
N GLU A 93 34.18 2.06 -1.61
CA GLU A 93 35.11 3.17 -1.91
C GLU A 93 34.45 4.54 -1.66
N ALA A 94 33.20 4.71 -2.09
CA ALA A 94 32.44 5.95 -1.86
C ALA A 94 32.18 6.22 -0.36
N MET A 95 32.02 5.18 0.46
CA MET A 95 31.92 5.33 1.92
C MET A 95 33.27 5.69 2.55
N GLU A 96 34.38 5.12 2.08
CA GLU A 96 35.73 5.45 2.57
C GLU A 96 36.10 6.91 2.32
N GLU A 97 35.86 7.43 1.10
CA GLU A 97 36.09 8.85 0.79
C GLU A 97 35.26 9.78 1.70
N ARG A 98 34.02 9.38 2.02
CA ARG A 98 33.15 10.14 2.93
C ARG A 98 33.66 10.10 4.37
N LEU A 99 34.23 8.98 4.83
CA LEU A 99 34.78 8.83 6.17
C LEU A 99 36.11 9.60 6.34
N GLU A 100 36.96 9.61 5.32
CA GLU A 100 38.18 10.44 5.29
C GLU A 100 37.84 11.93 5.32
N SER A 101 36.84 12.37 4.54
CA SER A 101 36.38 13.77 4.54
C SER A 101 35.85 14.23 5.91
N LEU A 102 35.24 13.31 6.67
CA LEU A 102 34.71 13.56 8.01
C LEU A 102 35.75 13.31 9.13
N GLY A 103 36.97 12.86 8.79
CA GLY A 103 38.07 12.62 9.73
C GLY A 103 37.88 11.39 10.61
N TYR A 104 37.13 10.39 10.15
CA TYR A 104 36.93 9.12 10.85
C TYR A 104 37.95 8.04 10.47
N LEU A 105 38.80 8.30 9.47
CA LEU A 105 39.90 7.43 9.01
C LEU A 105 41.27 8.01 9.39
#